data_AF-A0AAJ6NUI4-F1
#
_entry.id   AF-A0AAJ6NUI4-F1
#
_cell.length_a   1.000
_cell.length_b   1.000
_cell.length_c   1.000
_cell.angle_alpha   90.00
_cell.angle_beta   90.00
_cell.angle_gamma   90.00
#
_symmetry.space_group_name_H-M   'P 1'
#
loop_
_entity.id
_entity.type
_entity.pdbx_description
1 polymer ?
#
loop_
_entity_poly.entity_id
_entity_poly.type
_entity_poly.pdbx_seq_one_letter_code
_entity_poly.pdbx_strand_id
1 'polypeptide(L)'
;MSAVIHLDLTSINDLLRHWIVLQVTQEAVTWLDEKQEQIAKGASTRVFFTAFSAVPRYTGKNRLNLTLKDLKAASAIQTGWFPGDWTVDQAARTLLVLTLPQADVEKYLHILEQVFITADVGELVALYQALSLLPYPERLRKRAAEGVRSNMIAVFNAIALQNPYPAQYFDTLAWNQMILKALFVGSPLHLIQGLDSRANPELSRMVVDYAHERHSANRSIPAELWRLVG
;
A
#
# COMPACT_ATOMS: atom_id res chain seq x y z
N MET A 1 -7.92 32.12 18.68
CA MET A 1 -7.39 31.45 19.88
C MET A 1 -7.32 29.97 19.56
N SER A 2 -6.12 29.50 19.21
CA SER A 2 -5.88 28.14 18.73
C SER A 2 -5.85 27.17 19.89
N ALA A 3 -6.88 26.33 20.00
CA ALA A 3 -6.79 25.10 20.77
C ALA A 3 -6.12 24.05 19.88
N VAL A 4 -4.79 23.98 19.96
CA VAL A 4 -4.04 22.84 19.42
C VAL A 4 -4.32 21.67 20.36
N ILE A 5 -5.33 20.87 20.01
CA ILE A 5 -5.57 19.59 20.66
C ILE A 5 -4.38 18.70 20.30
N HIS A 6 -3.52 18.43 21.28
CA HIS A 6 -2.58 17.31 21.23
C HIS A 6 -3.40 16.03 21.21
N LEU A 7 -3.83 15.59 20.02
CA LEU A 7 -4.33 14.24 19.82
C LEU A 7 -3.11 13.33 19.83
N ASP A 8 -2.97 12.52 20.88
CA ASP A 8 -2.14 11.32 20.83
C ASP A 8 -2.79 10.35 19.83
N LEU A 9 -2.47 10.52 18.55
CA LEU A 9 -2.94 9.65 17.48
C LEU A 9 -2.22 8.30 17.59
N THR A 10 -2.80 7.37 18.35
CA THR A 10 -2.17 6.07 18.67
C THR A 10 -2.53 4.96 17.69
N SER A 11 -3.49 5.17 16.79
CA SER A 11 -3.93 4.15 15.83
C SER A 11 -3.80 4.61 14.38
N ILE A 12 -3.66 3.63 13.47
CA ILE A 12 -3.63 3.88 12.01
C ILE A 12 -4.90 4.62 11.57
N ASN A 13 -6.05 4.26 12.14
CA ASN A 13 -7.34 4.86 11.81
C ASN A 13 -7.39 6.34 12.20
N ASP A 14 -6.95 6.67 13.41
CA ASP A 14 -6.97 8.06 13.89
C ASP A 14 -6.02 8.93 13.08
N LEU A 15 -4.86 8.40 12.73
CA LEU A 15 -3.85 9.11 11.95
C LEU A 15 -4.34 9.38 10.51
N LEU A 16 -4.89 8.36 9.83
CA LEU A 16 -5.49 8.52 8.51
C LEU A 16 -6.63 9.53 8.55
N ARG A 17 -7.55 9.41 9.52
CA ARG A 17 -8.70 10.31 9.66
C ARG A 17 -8.22 11.75 9.88
N HIS A 18 -7.23 11.97 10.74
CA HIS A 18 -6.66 13.29 10.98
C HIS A 18 -6.14 13.94 9.68
N TRP A 19 -5.35 13.22 8.90
CA TRP A 19 -4.80 13.74 7.64
C TRP A 19 -5.87 14.05 6.59
N ILE A 20 -6.93 13.24 6.53
CA ILE A 20 -8.05 13.45 5.60
C ILE A 20 -8.83 14.69 5.99
N VAL A 21 -9.22 14.84 7.27
CA VAL A 21 -10.06 15.96 7.76
C VAL A 21 -9.41 17.32 7.50
N LEU A 22 -8.07 17.40 7.54
CA LEU A 22 -7.35 18.64 7.25
C LEU A 22 -7.40 19.08 5.78
N GLN A 23 -7.85 18.22 4.87
CA GLN A 23 -7.71 18.41 3.42
C GLN A 23 -9.02 18.27 2.64
N VAL A 24 -10.14 18.02 3.31
CA VAL A 24 -11.45 17.85 2.67
C VAL A 24 -12.49 18.78 3.28
N THR A 25 -13.64 18.90 2.61
CA THR A 25 -14.76 19.72 3.11
C THR A 25 -15.45 19.04 4.29
N GLN A 26 -16.17 19.82 5.11
CA GLN A 26 -16.96 19.26 6.21
C GLN A 26 -18.01 18.26 5.71
N GLU A 27 -18.59 18.47 4.52
CA GLU A 27 -19.51 17.53 3.88
C GLU A 27 -18.85 16.16 3.63
N ALA A 28 -17.61 16.16 3.12
CA ALA A 28 -16.85 14.94 2.88
C ALA A 28 -16.49 14.22 4.19
N VAL A 29 -16.17 14.97 5.25
CA VAL A 29 -15.93 14.40 6.59
C VAL A 29 -17.19 13.71 7.11
N THR A 30 -18.33 14.41 7.09
CA THR A 30 -19.62 13.87 7.55
C THR A 30 -19.99 12.60 6.76
N TRP A 31 -19.85 12.63 5.43
CA TRP A 31 -20.09 11.45 4.60
C TRP A 31 -19.18 10.28 4.96
N LEU A 32 -17.89 10.52 5.18
CA LEU A 32 -16.93 9.48 5.52
C LEU A 32 -17.25 8.85 6.88
N ASP A 33 -17.52 9.68 7.89
CA ASP A 33 -17.90 9.23 9.24
C ASP A 33 -19.19 8.38 9.21
N GLU A 34 -20.22 8.81 8.48
CA GLU A 34 -21.46 8.05 8.30
C GLU A 34 -21.21 6.68 7.63
N LYS A 35 -20.33 6.63 6.61
CA LYS A 35 -19.98 5.37 5.95
C LYS A 35 -19.18 4.46 6.86
N GLN A 36 -18.23 5.00 7.62
CA GLN A 36 -17.51 4.21 8.61
C GLN A 36 -18.46 3.60 9.65
N GLU A 37 -19.40 4.39 10.18
CA GLU A 37 -20.38 3.89 11.15
C GLU A 37 -21.27 2.78 10.56
N GLN A 38 -21.79 2.97 9.35
CA GLN A 38 -22.59 1.96 8.65
C GLN A 38 -21.79 0.65 8.45
N ILE A 39 -20.56 0.75 7.97
CA ILE A 39 -19.69 -0.41 7.71
C ILE A 39 -19.34 -1.12 9.02
N ALA A 40 -18.96 -0.38 10.06
CA ALA A 40 -18.61 -0.94 11.38
C ALA A 40 -19.78 -1.69 12.03
N LYS A 41 -21.02 -1.20 11.84
CA LYS A 41 -22.25 -1.86 12.31
C LYS A 41 -22.68 -3.06 11.45
N GLY A 42 -21.87 -3.47 10.47
CA GLY A 42 -22.14 -4.64 9.65
C GLY A 42 -23.16 -4.41 8.54
N ALA A 43 -23.22 -3.19 7.97
CA ALA A 43 -23.99 -2.94 6.76
C ALA A 43 -23.61 -3.93 5.64
N SER A 44 -24.51 -4.08 4.65
CA SER A 44 -24.29 -5.00 3.54
C SER A 44 -23.00 -4.67 2.77
N THR A 45 -22.36 -5.68 2.20
CA THR A 45 -21.12 -5.50 1.42
C THR A 45 -21.29 -4.52 0.26
N ARG A 46 -22.51 -4.40 -0.28
CA ARG A 46 -22.87 -3.40 -1.29
C ARG A 46 -22.65 -1.97 -0.80
N VAL A 47 -22.94 -1.67 0.46
CA VAL A 47 -22.70 -0.34 1.06
C VAL A 47 -21.21 -0.04 1.08
N PHE A 48 -20.39 -1.00 1.51
CA PHE A 48 -18.93 -0.88 1.50
C PHE A 48 -18.39 -0.65 0.08
N PHE A 49 -18.72 -1.51 -0.89
CA PHE A 49 -18.21 -1.36 -2.26
C PHE A 49 -18.64 -0.03 -2.90
N THR A 50 -19.90 0.37 -2.70
CA THR A 50 -20.40 1.64 -3.23
C THR A 50 -19.69 2.83 -2.59
N ALA A 51 -19.44 2.80 -1.28
CA ALA A 51 -18.70 3.84 -0.57
C ALA A 51 -17.24 3.89 -1.07
N PHE A 52 -16.58 2.74 -1.15
CA PHE A 52 -15.18 2.61 -1.57
C PHE A 52 -14.93 3.20 -2.97
N SER A 53 -15.83 2.95 -3.92
CA SER A 53 -15.75 3.54 -5.26
C SER A 53 -16.18 5.01 -5.31
N ALA A 54 -17.06 5.44 -4.42
CA ALA A 54 -17.51 6.83 -4.36
C ALA A 54 -16.50 7.80 -3.70
N VAL A 55 -15.51 7.30 -2.95
CA VAL A 55 -14.54 8.12 -2.18
C VAL A 55 -14.03 9.35 -2.95
N PRO A 56 -13.50 9.24 -4.19
CA PRO A 56 -12.92 10.40 -4.87
C PRO A 56 -13.92 11.51 -5.19
N ARG A 57 -15.22 11.21 -5.22
CA ARG A 57 -16.29 12.22 -5.44
C ARG A 57 -16.45 13.14 -4.24
N TYR A 58 -16.08 12.68 -3.04
CA TYR A 58 -16.17 13.43 -1.80
C TYR A 58 -14.82 14.00 -1.39
N THR A 59 -13.75 13.22 -1.48
CA THR A 59 -12.42 13.62 -0.98
C THR A 59 -11.54 14.30 -2.03
N GLY A 60 -11.87 14.15 -3.31
CA GLY A 60 -10.93 14.44 -4.40
C GLY A 60 -9.72 13.51 -4.40
N LYS A 61 -8.75 13.79 -5.29
CA LYS A 61 -7.54 12.99 -5.50
C LYS A 61 -6.24 13.78 -5.30
N ASN A 62 -6.30 14.88 -4.54
CA ASN A 62 -5.11 15.67 -4.25
C ASN A 62 -4.10 14.83 -3.46
N ARG A 63 -2.80 15.13 -3.61
CA ARG A 63 -1.77 14.54 -2.75
C ARG A 63 -2.00 14.97 -1.30
N LEU A 64 -1.76 14.06 -0.35
CA LEU A 64 -1.75 14.43 1.05
C LEU A 64 -0.60 15.41 1.32
N ASN A 65 -0.90 16.55 1.95
CA ASN A 65 0.11 17.47 2.43
C ASN A 65 0.67 17.01 3.79
N LEU A 66 1.52 15.96 3.77
CA LEU A 66 2.12 15.38 4.98
C LEU A 66 3.43 16.07 5.34
N THR A 67 3.57 16.43 6.61
CA THR A 67 4.82 16.96 7.15
C THR A 67 5.79 15.85 7.55
N LEU A 68 7.05 16.19 7.82
CA LEU A 68 8.01 15.24 8.41
C LEU A 68 7.53 14.69 9.76
N LYS A 69 6.72 15.44 10.51
CA LYS A 69 6.13 14.97 11.77
C LYS A 69 5.10 13.87 11.50
N ASP A 70 4.28 14.03 10.47
CA ASP A 70 3.28 13.04 10.06
C ASP A 70 3.94 11.73 9.63
N LEU A 71 4.99 11.82 8.80
CA LEU A 71 5.74 10.64 8.35
C LEU A 71 6.43 9.91 9.52
N LYS A 72 6.92 10.66 10.52
CA LYS A 72 7.47 10.06 11.76
C LYS A 72 6.39 9.37 12.58
N ALA A 73 5.20 9.97 12.71
CA ALA A 73 4.08 9.35 13.40
C ALA A 73 3.64 8.05 12.69
N ALA A 74 3.58 8.05 11.36
CA ALA A 74 3.28 6.86 10.56
C ALA A 74 4.27 5.71 10.86
N SER A 75 5.57 6.00 10.78
CA SER A 75 6.63 5.00 11.02
C SER A 75 6.67 4.51 12.47
N ALA A 76 6.24 5.34 13.43
CA ALA A 76 6.14 4.95 14.83
C ALA A 76 4.99 3.96 15.09
N ILE A 77 3.88 4.08 14.33
CA ILE A 77 2.74 3.15 14.43
C ILE A 77 3.02 1.84 13.68
N GLN A 78 3.54 1.93 12.45
CA GLN A 78 3.90 0.77 11.63
C GLN A 78 5.29 1.00 11.05
N THR A 79 6.26 0.17 11.47
CA THR A 79 7.64 0.28 10.98
C THR A 79 7.69 0.16 9.47
N GLY A 80 8.33 1.15 8.83
CA GLY A 80 8.46 1.23 7.38
C GLY A 80 7.23 1.77 6.65
N TRP A 81 6.15 2.13 7.34
CA TRP A 81 5.03 2.79 6.69
C TRP A 81 5.42 4.19 6.20
N PHE A 82 5.30 4.41 4.88
CA PHE A 82 5.63 5.68 4.25
C PHE A 82 4.51 6.14 3.29
N PRO A 83 3.58 6.98 3.75
CA PRO A 83 2.45 7.48 2.92
C PRO A 83 2.75 8.77 2.14
N GLY A 84 4.03 9.11 1.93
CA GLY A 84 4.42 10.42 1.37
C GLY A 84 3.89 10.72 -0.04
N ASP A 85 3.64 9.67 -0.84
CA ASP A 85 3.09 9.79 -2.19
C ASP A 85 1.57 9.52 -2.29
N TRP A 86 0.90 9.31 -1.15
CA TRP A 86 -0.53 8.97 -1.13
C TRP A 86 -1.42 10.18 -1.45
N THR A 87 -2.55 9.91 -2.10
CA THR A 87 -3.62 10.88 -2.29
C THR A 87 -4.70 10.77 -1.21
N VAL A 88 -5.51 11.83 -1.05
CA VAL A 88 -6.58 11.86 -0.04
C VAL A 88 -7.57 10.70 -0.23
N ASP A 89 -7.96 10.38 -1.48
CA ASP A 89 -8.86 9.25 -1.75
C ASP A 89 -8.25 7.90 -1.40
N GLN A 90 -6.94 7.73 -1.55
CA GLN A 90 -6.27 6.48 -1.18
C GLN A 90 -6.22 6.29 0.35
N ALA A 91 -5.96 7.36 1.11
CA ALA A 91 -6.05 7.33 2.57
C ALA A 91 -7.48 7.04 3.05
N ALA A 92 -8.49 7.70 2.46
CA ALA A 92 -9.89 7.47 2.82
C ALA A 92 -10.37 6.06 2.45
N ARG A 93 -9.96 5.52 1.29
CA ARG A 93 -10.20 4.11 0.93
C ARG A 93 -9.57 3.15 1.93
N THR A 94 -8.32 3.39 2.31
CA THR A 94 -7.63 2.59 3.33
C THR A 94 -8.38 2.61 4.66
N LEU A 95 -8.84 3.79 5.09
CA LEU A 95 -9.63 3.95 6.30
C LEU A 95 -10.97 3.17 6.24
N LEU A 96 -11.66 3.16 5.09
CA LEU A 96 -12.87 2.37 4.90
C LEU A 96 -12.61 0.86 5.00
N VAL A 97 -11.49 0.37 4.44
CA VAL A 97 -11.10 -1.05 4.54
C VAL A 97 -10.80 -1.43 5.98
N LEU A 98 -10.09 -0.58 6.72
CA LEU A 98 -9.78 -0.79 8.14
C LEU A 98 -11.02 -0.78 9.04
N THR A 99 -12.12 -0.21 8.56
CA THR A 99 -13.41 -0.16 9.27
C THR A 99 -14.23 -1.44 9.10
N LEU A 100 -13.87 -2.32 8.16
CA LEU A 100 -14.56 -3.61 7.99
C LEU A 100 -14.52 -4.43 9.29
N PRO A 101 -15.62 -5.09 9.70
CA PRO A 101 -15.63 -5.96 10.88
C PRO A 101 -14.59 -7.09 10.76
N GLN A 102 -13.76 -7.23 11.79
CA GLN A 102 -12.59 -8.12 11.79
C GLN A 102 -12.79 -9.38 12.64
N ALA A 103 -13.87 -9.46 13.42
CA ALA A 103 -14.11 -10.57 14.35
C ALA A 103 -14.24 -11.94 13.66
N ASP A 104 -14.76 -11.96 12.43
CA ASP A 104 -14.82 -13.14 11.57
C ASP A 104 -13.78 -13.02 10.46
N VAL A 105 -12.66 -13.71 10.65
CA VAL A 105 -11.49 -13.65 9.75
C VAL A 105 -11.85 -14.08 8.32
N GLU A 106 -12.61 -15.16 8.17
CA GLU A 106 -12.92 -15.70 6.84
C GLU A 106 -13.91 -14.79 6.11
N LYS A 107 -14.88 -14.22 6.82
CA LYS A 107 -15.77 -13.20 6.25
C LYS A 107 -15.01 -11.92 5.88
N TYR A 108 -14.09 -11.46 6.72
CA TYR A 108 -13.22 -10.31 6.45
C TYR A 108 -12.40 -10.53 5.18
N LEU A 109 -11.68 -11.66 5.10
CA LEU A 109 -10.86 -12.02 3.96
C LEU A 109 -11.69 -12.20 2.69
N HIS A 110 -12.90 -12.76 2.79
CA HIS A 110 -13.80 -12.87 1.65
C HIS A 110 -14.22 -11.49 1.11
N ILE A 111 -14.63 -10.55 1.98
CA ILE A 111 -15.01 -9.19 1.55
C ILE A 111 -13.81 -8.47 0.93
N LEU A 112 -12.63 -8.59 1.54
CA LEU A 112 -11.40 -7.99 1.04
C LEU A 112 -11.04 -8.55 -0.34
N GLU A 113 -11.11 -9.86 -0.51
CA GLU A 113 -10.88 -10.53 -1.79
C GLU A 113 -11.83 -10.04 -2.88
N GLN A 114 -13.12 -9.87 -2.56
CA GLN A 114 -14.09 -9.35 -3.51
C GLN A 114 -13.77 -7.91 -3.96
N VAL A 115 -13.38 -7.00 -3.05
CA VAL A 115 -13.01 -5.64 -3.47
C VAL A 115 -11.77 -5.63 -4.36
N PHE A 116 -10.78 -6.49 -4.10
CA PHE A 116 -9.63 -6.64 -4.99
C PHE A 116 -10.00 -7.10 -6.40
N ILE A 117 -10.97 -8.02 -6.53
CA ILE A 117 -11.38 -8.57 -7.83
C ILE A 117 -12.10 -7.51 -8.67
N THR A 118 -12.90 -6.65 -8.05
CA THR A 118 -13.73 -5.67 -8.77
C THR A 118 -13.07 -4.29 -8.89
N ALA A 119 -11.93 -4.08 -8.25
CA ALA A 119 -11.29 -2.77 -8.14
C ALA A 119 -10.74 -2.25 -9.48
N ASP A 120 -10.92 -0.94 -9.71
CA ASP A 120 -10.18 -0.23 -10.74
C ASP A 120 -8.70 -0.03 -10.38
N VAL A 121 -7.89 0.53 -11.29
CA VAL A 121 -6.45 0.71 -11.07
C VAL A 121 -6.14 1.58 -9.85
N GLY A 122 -6.89 2.66 -9.62
CA GLY A 122 -6.66 3.56 -8.48
C GLY A 122 -7.07 2.93 -7.16
N GLU A 123 -8.13 2.13 -7.18
CA GLU A 123 -8.58 1.30 -6.07
C GLU A 123 -7.56 0.22 -5.72
N LEU A 124 -7.03 -0.50 -6.72
CA LEU A 124 -5.96 -1.48 -6.53
C LEU A 124 -4.71 -0.85 -5.94
N VAL A 125 -4.30 0.33 -6.42
CA VAL A 125 -3.16 1.06 -5.85
C VAL A 125 -3.38 1.30 -4.35
N ALA A 126 -4.56 1.82 -3.96
CA ALA A 126 -4.89 2.05 -2.55
C ALA A 126 -4.85 0.76 -1.72
N LEU A 127 -5.40 -0.34 -2.25
CA LEU A 127 -5.44 -1.62 -1.56
C LEU A 127 -4.04 -2.24 -1.38
N TYR A 128 -3.20 -2.23 -2.43
CA TYR A 128 -1.88 -2.86 -2.38
C TYR A 128 -0.89 -2.10 -1.50
N GLN A 129 -0.89 -0.77 -1.54
CA GLN A 129 -0.02 0.03 -0.67
C GLN A 129 -0.41 -0.05 0.81
N ALA A 130 -1.67 -0.39 1.10
CA ALA A 130 -2.18 -0.53 2.45
C ALA A 130 -1.95 -1.91 3.09
N LEU A 131 -1.47 -2.93 2.35
CA LEU A 131 -1.46 -4.32 2.84
C LEU A 131 -0.79 -4.52 4.21
N SER A 132 0.27 -3.78 4.51
CA SER A 132 0.97 -3.87 5.81
C SER A 132 0.19 -3.27 6.97
N LEU A 133 -0.83 -2.45 6.68
CA LEU A 133 -1.72 -1.81 7.65
C LEU A 133 -2.97 -2.64 7.91
N LEU A 134 -3.31 -3.56 7.00
CA LEU A 134 -4.54 -4.33 7.07
C LEU A 134 -4.45 -5.45 8.11
N PRO A 135 -5.58 -5.82 8.75
CA PRO A 135 -5.70 -7.02 9.57
C PRO A 135 -5.26 -8.30 8.84
N TYR A 136 -4.66 -9.22 9.60
CA TYR A 136 -4.17 -10.53 9.13
C TYR A 136 -3.21 -10.43 7.93
N PRO A 137 -2.19 -9.55 7.97
CA PRO A 137 -1.31 -9.33 6.83
C PRO A 137 -0.60 -10.61 6.37
N GLU A 138 -0.30 -11.55 7.28
CA GLU A 138 0.28 -12.85 6.96
C GLU A 138 -0.60 -13.73 6.05
N ARG A 139 -1.92 -13.51 6.03
CA ARG A 139 -2.89 -14.21 5.19
C ARG A 139 -2.97 -13.61 3.78
N LEU A 140 -2.41 -12.42 3.54
CA LEU A 140 -2.53 -11.69 2.28
C LEU A 140 -1.40 -12.01 1.28
N ARG A 141 -0.49 -12.96 1.58
CA ARG A 141 0.67 -13.29 0.72
C ARG A 141 0.29 -13.64 -0.71
N LYS A 142 -0.76 -14.46 -0.90
CA LYS A 142 -1.25 -14.83 -2.24
C LYS A 142 -1.75 -13.61 -3.02
N ARG A 143 -2.47 -12.72 -2.34
CA ARG A 143 -2.98 -11.47 -2.91
C ARG A 143 -1.84 -10.54 -3.30
N ALA A 144 -0.87 -10.33 -2.41
CA ALA A 144 0.32 -9.55 -2.71
C ALA A 144 1.12 -10.11 -3.90
N ALA A 145 1.25 -11.43 -4.02
CA ALA A 145 1.87 -12.07 -5.17
C ALA A 145 1.09 -11.83 -6.49
N GLU A 146 -0.23 -11.70 -6.44
CA GLU A 146 -1.04 -11.26 -7.60
C GLU A 146 -0.70 -9.82 -7.99
N GLY A 147 -0.58 -8.90 -7.03
CA GLY A 147 -0.15 -7.52 -7.26
C GLY A 147 1.22 -7.45 -7.94
N VAL A 148 2.17 -8.29 -7.48
CA VAL A 148 3.48 -8.43 -8.12
C VAL A 148 3.36 -8.96 -9.53
N ARG A 149 2.45 -9.90 -9.83
CA ARG A 149 2.27 -10.44 -11.19
C ARG A 149 1.55 -9.50 -12.15
N SER A 150 0.83 -8.48 -11.67
CA SER A 150 0.10 -7.51 -12.49
C SER A 150 0.97 -6.84 -13.57
N ASN A 151 0.46 -6.75 -14.80
CA ASN A 151 1.12 -6.01 -15.88
C ASN A 151 0.98 -4.48 -15.75
N MET A 152 0.19 -4.01 -14.79
CA MET A 152 0.02 -2.58 -14.52
C MET A 152 1.15 -2.08 -13.61
N ILE A 153 2.05 -1.25 -14.15
CA ILE A 153 3.19 -0.69 -13.41
C ILE A 153 2.74 0.02 -12.14
N ALA A 154 1.61 0.75 -12.16
CA ALA A 154 1.07 1.42 -10.98
C ALA A 154 0.73 0.44 -9.85
N VAL A 155 0.12 -0.71 -10.17
CA VAL A 155 -0.24 -1.74 -9.19
C VAL A 155 1.01 -2.45 -8.66
N PHE A 156 1.94 -2.78 -9.56
CA PHE A 156 3.23 -3.35 -9.16
C PHE A 156 4.00 -2.42 -8.21
N ASN A 157 4.07 -1.13 -8.54
CA ASN A 157 4.76 -0.14 -7.71
C ASN A 157 4.09 0.04 -6.35
N ALA A 158 2.75 -0.03 -6.26
CA ALA A 158 2.03 0.08 -5.00
C ALA A 158 2.37 -1.05 -4.00
N ILE A 159 2.65 -2.26 -4.49
CA ILE A 159 3.12 -3.36 -3.64
C ILE A 159 4.64 -3.32 -3.39
N ALA A 160 5.44 -2.95 -4.40
CA ALA A 160 6.90 -3.09 -4.33
C ALA A 160 7.63 -1.90 -3.69
N LEU A 161 7.16 -0.66 -3.93
CA LEU A 161 7.89 0.55 -3.58
C LEU A 161 7.31 1.18 -2.32
N GLN A 162 8.20 1.67 -1.44
CA GLN A 162 7.84 2.36 -0.20
C GLN A 162 6.81 1.59 0.67
N ASN A 163 6.78 0.26 0.52
CA ASN A 163 5.83 -0.61 1.19
C ASN A 163 6.63 -1.64 2.02
N PRO A 164 6.41 -1.74 3.33
CA PRO A 164 7.14 -2.69 4.16
C PRO A 164 6.65 -4.14 3.98
N TYR A 165 5.50 -4.35 3.34
CA TYR A 165 4.85 -5.65 3.26
C TYR A 165 5.72 -6.74 2.60
N PRO A 166 6.35 -6.54 1.42
CA PRO A 166 7.14 -7.59 0.79
C PRO A 166 8.33 -8.04 1.63
N ALA A 167 9.02 -7.10 2.27
CA ALA A 167 10.17 -7.42 3.12
C ALA A 167 9.77 -8.27 4.33
N GLN A 168 8.61 -8.00 4.91
CA GLN A 168 8.10 -8.68 6.09
C GLN A 168 7.47 -10.06 5.78
N TYR A 169 6.73 -10.19 4.68
CA TYR A 169 5.84 -11.34 4.47
C TYR A 169 6.19 -12.25 3.30
N PHE A 170 6.99 -11.81 2.32
CA PHE A 170 7.36 -12.68 1.19
C PHE A 170 8.40 -13.71 1.61
N ASP A 171 8.23 -14.94 1.12
CA ASP A 171 9.31 -15.91 1.08
C ASP A 171 10.43 -15.44 0.12
N THR A 172 11.55 -16.17 0.12
CA THR A 172 12.72 -15.81 -0.71
C THR A 172 12.40 -15.80 -2.20
N LEU A 173 11.58 -16.74 -2.68
CA LEU A 173 11.26 -16.85 -4.09
C LEU A 173 10.40 -15.67 -4.56
N ALA A 174 9.31 -15.36 -3.85
CA ALA A 174 8.44 -14.24 -4.17
C ALA A 174 9.18 -12.90 -4.08
N TRP A 175 10.07 -12.76 -3.10
CA TRP A 175 10.97 -11.61 -2.99
C TRP A 175 11.87 -11.48 -4.22
N ASN A 176 12.61 -12.54 -4.58
CA ASN A 176 13.55 -12.51 -5.71
C ASN A 176 12.84 -12.20 -7.03
N GLN A 177 11.65 -12.78 -7.26
CA GLN A 177 10.84 -12.53 -8.45
C GLN A 177 10.31 -11.08 -8.50
N MET A 178 9.93 -10.50 -7.36
CA MET A 178 9.54 -9.09 -7.30
C MET A 178 10.71 -8.16 -7.68
N ILE A 179 11.91 -8.44 -7.18
CA ILE A 179 13.10 -7.64 -7.49
C ILE A 179 13.48 -7.73 -8.97
N LEU A 180 13.49 -8.94 -9.54
CA LEU A 180 13.71 -9.12 -10.99
C LEU A 180 12.66 -8.36 -11.81
N LYS A 181 11.40 -8.42 -11.39
CA LYS A 181 10.35 -7.68 -12.08
C LYS A 181 10.56 -6.17 -11.99
N ALA A 182 10.97 -5.64 -10.83
CA ALA A 182 11.28 -4.23 -10.67
C ALA A 182 12.36 -3.76 -11.67
N LEU A 183 13.42 -4.55 -11.84
CA LEU A 183 14.44 -4.31 -12.87
C LEU A 183 13.84 -4.34 -14.28
N PHE A 184 13.01 -5.33 -14.59
CA PHE A 184 12.38 -5.47 -15.90
C PHE A 184 11.47 -4.30 -16.27
N VAL A 185 10.66 -3.81 -15.32
CA VAL A 185 9.74 -2.68 -15.54
C VAL A 185 10.37 -1.31 -15.30
N GLY A 186 11.65 -1.26 -14.91
CA GLY A 186 12.39 -0.02 -14.67
C GLY A 186 11.99 0.72 -13.39
N SER A 187 11.49 0.02 -12.38
CA SER A 187 11.14 0.62 -11.09
C SER A 187 12.39 0.87 -10.22
N PRO A 188 12.43 1.96 -9.46
CA PRO A 188 13.60 2.34 -8.64
C PRO A 188 13.80 1.36 -7.47
N LEU A 189 14.88 0.58 -7.49
CA LEU A 189 15.14 -0.42 -6.46
C LEU A 189 15.39 0.20 -5.08
N HIS A 190 15.96 1.40 -5.01
CA HIS A 190 16.26 2.11 -3.77
C HIS A 190 15.01 2.48 -2.97
N LEU A 191 13.82 2.45 -3.58
CA LEU A 191 12.55 2.62 -2.88
C LEU A 191 11.98 1.31 -2.34
N ILE A 192 12.53 0.15 -2.71
CA ILE A 192 12.13 -1.15 -2.17
C ILE A 192 12.74 -1.30 -0.78
N GLN A 193 11.89 -1.33 0.24
CA GLN A 193 12.32 -1.44 1.62
C GLN A 193 12.88 -2.84 1.90
N GLY A 194 14.01 -2.94 2.61
CA GLY A 194 14.65 -4.21 2.92
C GLY A 194 15.49 -4.81 1.78
N LEU A 195 15.79 -4.03 0.72
CA LEU A 195 16.60 -4.47 -0.42
C LEU A 195 17.92 -5.12 0.01
N ASP A 196 18.74 -4.38 0.76
CA ASP A 196 20.07 -4.84 1.15
C ASP A 196 20.00 -5.98 2.19
N SER A 197 19.06 -5.90 3.15
CA SER A 197 18.93 -6.91 4.21
C SER A 197 18.39 -8.26 3.74
N ARG A 198 17.70 -8.28 2.58
CA ARG A 198 17.18 -9.50 1.95
C ARG A 198 17.95 -9.91 0.69
N ALA A 199 19.08 -9.27 0.41
CA ALA A 199 20.01 -9.76 -0.59
C ALA A 199 20.42 -11.20 -0.27
N ASN A 200 20.50 -12.04 -1.29
CA ASN A 200 20.79 -13.47 -1.12
C ASN A 200 21.46 -14.04 -2.38
N PRO A 201 22.22 -15.15 -2.28
CA PRO A 201 23.00 -15.68 -3.40
C PRO A 201 22.19 -16.11 -4.63
N GLU A 202 20.92 -16.48 -4.44
CA GLU A 202 20.04 -16.77 -5.58
C GLU A 202 19.65 -15.49 -6.31
N LEU A 203 19.23 -14.46 -5.58
CA LEU A 203 18.96 -13.15 -6.16
C LEU A 203 20.17 -12.59 -6.89
N SER A 204 21.37 -12.66 -6.29
CA SER A 204 22.61 -12.19 -6.91
C SER A 204 22.87 -12.87 -8.26
N ARG A 205 22.68 -14.20 -8.34
CA ARG A 205 22.80 -14.94 -9.61
C ARG A 205 21.77 -14.47 -10.63
N MET A 206 20.50 -14.40 -10.22
CA MET A 206 19.40 -13.97 -11.09
C MET A 206 19.61 -12.57 -11.67
N VAL A 207 20.13 -11.62 -10.88
CA VAL A 207 20.39 -10.26 -11.37
C VAL A 207 21.63 -10.19 -12.28
N VAL A 208 22.64 -11.03 -12.04
CA VAL A 208 23.81 -11.15 -12.94
C VAL A 208 23.38 -11.72 -14.29
N ASP A 209 22.54 -12.76 -14.30
CA ASP A 209 21.98 -13.33 -15.53
C ASP A 209 21.18 -12.27 -16.31
N TYR A 210 20.31 -11.52 -15.62
CA TYR A 210 19.59 -10.39 -16.21
C TYR A 210 20.55 -9.32 -16.80
N ALA A 211 21.65 -9.01 -16.12
CA ALA A 211 22.64 -8.05 -16.61
C ALA A 211 23.33 -8.56 -17.89
N HIS A 212 23.68 -9.86 -17.96
CA HIS A 212 24.21 -10.48 -19.17
C HIS A 212 23.21 -10.46 -20.33
N GLU A 213 21.93 -10.76 -20.08
CA GLU A 213 20.88 -10.66 -21.09
C GLU A 213 20.74 -9.24 -21.64
N ARG A 214 20.75 -8.22 -20.76
CA ARG A 214 20.70 -6.80 -21.16
C ARG A 214 21.91 -6.42 -22.00
N HIS A 215 23.11 -6.82 -21.57
CA HIS A 215 24.35 -6.53 -22.28
C HIS A 215 24.37 -7.16 -23.68
N SER A 216 24.02 -8.45 -23.79
CA SER A 216 23.93 -9.15 -25.08
C SER A 216 22.90 -8.54 -26.02
N ALA A 217 21.89 -7.86 -25.48
CA ALA A 217 20.87 -7.13 -26.23
C ALA A 217 21.24 -5.65 -26.49
N ASN A 218 22.47 -5.20 -26.19
CA ASN A 218 22.92 -3.80 -26.28
C ASN A 218 22.02 -2.81 -25.49
N ARG A 219 21.49 -3.24 -24.34
CA ARG A 219 20.68 -2.40 -23.45
C ARG A 219 21.48 -2.00 -22.21
N SER A 220 21.21 -0.82 -21.67
CA SER A 220 21.86 -0.33 -20.44
C SER A 220 21.57 -1.24 -19.25
N ILE A 221 22.55 -1.36 -18.35
CA ILE A 221 22.40 -2.10 -17.09
C ILE A 221 22.09 -1.09 -15.99
N PRO A 222 20.98 -1.23 -15.22
CA PRO A 222 20.69 -0.34 -14.10
C PRO A 222 21.78 -0.41 -13.03
N ALA A 223 22.34 0.73 -12.62
CA ALA A 223 23.42 0.76 -11.63
C ALA A 223 22.99 0.22 -10.25
N GLU A 224 21.71 0.41 -9.89
CA GLU A 224 21.14 -0.07 -8.62
C GLU A 224 21.20 -1.60 -8.48
N LEU A 225 21.31 -2.33 -9.60
CA LEU A 225 21.44 -3.79 -9.62
C LEU A 225 22.64 -4.27 -8.80
N TRP A 226 23.75 -3.53 -8.86
CA TRP A 226 25.00 -3.91 -8.19
C TRP A 226 24.91 -3.90 -6.67
N ARG A 227 23.87 -3.27 -6.08
CA ARG A 227 23.60 -3.37 -4.64
C ARG A 227 23.25 -4.80 -4.19
N LEU A 228 22.81 -5.64 -5.12
CA LEU A 228 22.42 -7.01 -4.88
C LEU A 228 23.55 -8.02 -5.17
N VAL A 229 24.72 -7.52 -5.58
CA VAL A 229 25.89 -8.32 -5.93
C VAL A 229 27.01 -7.94 -4.96
N GLY A 230 27.24 -8.80 -3.97
CA GLY A 230 28.25 -8.63 -2.93
C GLY A 230 28.62 -9.95 -2.29
#